data_AF-A0A934VKV4-F1
#
_entry.id   AF-A0A934VKV4-F1
#
_cell.length_a   1.000
_cell.length_b   1.000
_cell.length_c   1.000
_cell.angle_alpha   90.00
_cell.angle_beta   90.00
_cell.angle_gamma   90.00
#
_symmetry.space_group_name_H-M   'P 1'
#
loop_
_entity.id
_entity.type
_entity.pdbx_description
1 polymer ?
#
loop_
_entity_poly.entity_id
_entity_poly.type
_entity_poly.pdbx_seq_one_letter_code
_entity_poly.pdbx_strand_id
1 'polypeptide(L)'
;MKFDSSHFKATASMVDQMIALLDEFAPELKAILQAEIKEGNKISEVSKGWPETNSIFVQTSRPFKKRYDEPKIEYKNLNDPHYWKEEYTTKNKRNLLVCPF
;
A
#
# COMPACT_ATOMS: atom_id res chain seq x y z
N MET A 1 28.80 -10.52 32.04
CA MET A 1 27.85 -9.74 31.22
C MET A 1 27.47 -10.58 30.03
N LYS A 2 26.23 -11.08 29.96
CA LYS A 2 25.70 -11.75 28.76
C LYS A 2 24.93 -10.70 27.99
N PHE A 3 25.38 -10.40 26.77
CA PHE A 3 24.60 -9.62 25.81
C PHE A 3 23.37 -10.44 25.44
N ASP A 4 22.18 -9.94 25.77
CA ASP A 4 20.92 -10.53 25.36
C ASP A 4 20.63 -10.12 23.91
N SER A 5 20.79 -11.07 22.99
CA SER A 5 20.58 -10.89 21.55
C SER A 5 19.12 -11.08 21.11
N SER A 6 18.15 -10.98 22.02
CA SER A 6 16.74 -11.32 21.72
C SER A 6 15.93 -10.20 21.06
N HIS A 7 16.51 -9.01 20.85
CA HIS A 7 15.76 -7.85 20.33
C HIS A 7 15.99 -7.51 18.84
N PHE A 8 16.86 -8.24 18.12
CA PHE A 8 17.19 -7.95 16.72
C PHE A 8 16.74 -9.05 15.75
N LYS A 9 15.55 -9.64 15.99
CA LYS A 9 14.90 -10.59 15.06
C LYS A 9 13.51 -10.16 14.58
N ALA A 10 12.87 -9.22 15.28
CA ALA A 10 11.51 -8.76 14.96
C ALA A 10 11.45 -7.93 13.67
N THR A 11 12.51 -7.20 13.32
CA THR A 11 12.52 -6.26 12.19
C THR A 11 12.63 -6.95 10.83
N ALA A 12 13.49 -7.97 10.68
CA ALA A 12 13.63 -8.72 9.43
C ALA A 12 12.32 -9.46 9.08
N SER A 13 11.71 -10.13 10.07
CA SER A 13 10.46 -10.87 9.89
C SER A 13 9.28 -9.96 9.47
N MET A 14 9.21 -8.73 10.00
CA MET A 14 8.19 -7.77 9.58
C MET A 14 8.40 -7.27 8.15
N VAL A 15 9.64 -7.02 7.75
CA VAL A 15 9.97 -6.59 6.38
C VAL A 15 9.69 -7.71 5.38
N ASP A 16 10.03 -8.95 5.71
CA ASP A 16 9.74 -10.12 4.87
C ASP A 16 8.23 -10.30 4.67
N GLN A 17 7.43 -10.14 5.73
CA GLN A 17 5.97 -10.20 5.65
C GLN A 17 5.40 -9.07 4.78
N MET A 18 5.91 -7.85 4.93
CA MET A 18 5.51 -6.72 4.09
C MET A 18 5.85 -6.96 2.61
N ILE A 19 7.05 -7.48 2.32
CA ILE A 19 7.47 -7.81 0.95
C ILE A 19 6.55 -8.88 0.37
N ALA A 20 6.21 -9.92 1.12
CA ALA A 20 5.28 -10.97 0.67
C ALA A 20 3.90 -10.40 0.32
N LEU A 21 3.36 -9.50 1.14
CA LEU A 21 2.10 -8.80 0.83
C LEU A 21 2.22 -7.95 -0.42
N LEU A 22 3.32 -7.21 -0.57
CA LEU A 22 3.57 -6.45 -1.78
C LEU A 22 3.69 -7.37 -2.99
N ASP A 23 4.28 -8.56 -2.89
CA ASP A 23 4.37 -9.52 -4.00
C ASP A 23 2.99 -10.02 -4.48
N GLU A 24 2.02 -10.12 -3.58
CA GLU A 24 0.63 -10.46 -3.91
C GLU A 24 -0.18 -9.25 -4.45
N PHE A 25 0.33 -8.02 -4.32
CA PHE A 25 -0.38 -6.82 -4.74
C PHE A 25 -0.58 -6.78 -6.26
N ALA A 26 -1.73 -6.24 -6.70
CA ALA A 26 -2.10 -6.23 -8.11
C ALA A 26 -1.02 -5.54 -8.97
N PRO A 27 -0.57 -6.13 -10.09
CA PRO A 27 0.49 -5.57 -10.92
C PRO A 27 0.23 -4.13 -11.38
N GLU A 28 -1.01 -3.82 -11.72
CA GLU A 28 -1.41 -2.48 -12.16
C GLU A 28 -1.32 -1.46 -11.02
N LEU A 29 -1.69 -1.83 -9.78
CA LEU A 29 -1.50 -0.96 -8.61
C LEU A 29 -0.04 -0.86 -8.18
N LYS A 30 0.76 -1.92 -8.35
CA LYS A 30 2.21 -1.88 -8.14
C LYS A 30 2.87 -0.85 -9.04
N ALA A 31 2.47 -0.77 -10.31
CA ALA A 31 3.02 0.21 -11.25
C ALA A 31 2.80 1.64 -10.76
N ILE A 32 1.58 1.94 -10.29
CA ILE A 32 1.24 3.24 -9.68
C ILE A 32 2.09 3.49 -8.43
N LEU A 33 2.15 2.52 -7.51
CA LEU A 33 2.91 2.64 -6.27
C LEU A 33 4.42 2.85 -6.53
N GLN A 34 5.00 2.14 -7.49
CA GLN A 34 6.40 2.29 -7.88
C GLN A 34 6.67 3.67 -8.48
N ALA A 35 5.74 4.22 -9.27
CA ALA A 35 5.86 5.59 -9.78
C ALA A 35 5.86 6.60 -8.63
N GLU A 36 4.97 6.45 -7.66
CA GLU A 36 4.93 7.31 -6.47
C GLU A 36 6.20 7.21 -5.62
N ILE A 37 6.74 6.00 -5.41
CA ILE A 37 8.00 5.81 -4.68
C ILE A 37 9.18 6.47 -5.41
N LYS A 38 9.24 6.38 -6.74
CA LYS A 38 10.27 7.09 -7.55
C LYS A 38 10.18 8.61 -7.41
N GLU A 39 8.99 9.14 -7.18
CA GLU A 39 8.74 10.55 -6.88
C GLU A 39 8.99 10.92 -5.39
N GLY A 40 9.50 9.96 -4.61
CA GLY A 40 9.89 10.09 -3.22
C GLY A 40 8.76 9.81 -2.23
N ASN A 41 7.59 9.36 -2.68
CA ASN A 41 6.53 8.92 -1.77
C ASN A 41 6.98 7.65 -1.01
N LYS A 42 6.30 7.33 0.08
CA LYS A 42 6.63 6.19 0.93
C LYS A 42 5.36 5.42 1.24
N ILE A 43 5.51 4.14 1.55
CA ILE A 43 4.42 3.33 2.09
C ILE A 43 4.34 3.62 3.59
N SER A 44 3.16 4.00 4.08
CA SER A 44 2.89 4.13 5.52
C SER A 44 2.26 2.88 6.10
N GLU A 45 1.47 2.14 5.30
CA GLU A 45 0.77 0.94 5.74
C GLU A 45 0.63 -0.07 4.61
N VAL A 46 0.77 -1.35 4.96
CA VAL A 46 0.40 -2.49 4.13
C VAL A 46 -0.35 -3.47 5.01
N SER A 47 -1.54 -3.89 4.60
CA SER A 47 -2.34 -4.88 5.31
C SER A 47 -3.11 -5.76 4.34
N LYS A 48 -3.61 -6.89 4.84
CA LYS A 48 -4.42 -7.85 4.09
C LYS A 48 -5.68 -8.17 4.87
N GLY A 49 -6.76 -8.44 4.14
CA GLY A 49 -8.04 -8.87 4.72
C GLY A 49 -9.12 -7.80 4.72
N TRP A 50 -8.86 -6.63 4.14
CA TRP A 50 -9.84 -5.58 3.96
C TRP A 50 -9.68 -4.96 2.56
N PRO A 51 -10.78 -4.65 1.85
CA PRO A 51 -12.20 -4.76 2.21
C PRO A 51 -12.73 -6.19 2.16
N GLU A 52 -12.01 -7.10 1.51
CA GLU A 52 -12.32 -8.54 1.48
C GLU A 52 -11.16 -9.34 2.04
N THR A 53 -11.40 -10.58 2.48
CA THR A 53 -10.43 -11.46 3.17
C THR A 53 -9.09 -11.62 2.46
N ASN A 54 -9.05 -11.50 1.12
CA ASN A 54 -7.85 -11.64 0.31
C ASN A 54 -7.39 -10.34 -0.35
N SER A 55 -8.02 -9.21 -0.01
CA SER A 55 -7.63 -7.90 -0.53
C SER A 55 -6.40 -7.39 0.20
N ILE A 56 -5.52 -6.75 -0.55
CA ILE A 56 -4.35 -6.05 -0.03
C ILE A 56 -4.63 -4.56 -0.09
N PHE A 57 -4.45 -3.94 1.07
CA PHE A 57 -4.56 -2.51 1.27
C PHE A 57 -3.16 -1.93 1.41
N VAL A 58 -2.89 -0.86 0.66
CA VAL A 58 -1.66 -0.09 0.75
C VAL A 58 -2.02 1.38 0.90
N GLN A 59 -1.41 2.04 1.89
CA GLN A 59 -1.51 3.48 2.07
C GLN A 59 -0.15 4.14 1.88
N THR A 60 -0.12 5.24 1.12
CA THR A 60 1.05 6.09 0.97
C THR A 60 1.15 7.11 2.11
N SER A 61 2.35 7.60 2.40
CA SER A 61 2.56 8.61 3.45
C SER A 61 2.19 10.03 3.02
N ARG A 62 2.06 10.29 1.72
CA ARG A 62 1.71 11.59 1.13
C ARG A 62 0.65 11.43 0.05
N PRO A 63 -0.12 12.50 -0.27
CA PRO A 63 -1.03 12.50 -1.41
C PRO A 63 -0.36 12.04 -2.70
N PHE A 64 -1.13 11.43 -3.61
CA PHE A 64 -0.61 11.09 -4.93
C PHE A 64 -0.12 12.34 -5.64
N LYS A 65 1.05 12.25 -6.27
CA LYS A 65 1.64 13.40 -6.96
C LYS A 65 0.89 13.77 -8.23
N LYS A 66 0.23 12.78 -8.85
CA LYS A 66 -0.57 12.93 -10.06
C LYS A 66 -1.65 11.84 -10.14
N ARG A 67 -2.56 12.02 -11.09
CA ARG A 67 -3.53 11.00 -11.48
C ARG A 67 -2.89 9.99 -12.46
N TYR A 68 -3.21 8.71 -12.28
CA TYR A 68 -2.80 7.62 -13.16
C TYR A 68 -4.04 7.03 -13.82
N ASP A 69 -4.06 7.01 -15.16
CA ASP A 69 -5.16 6.41 -15.92
C ASP A 69 -4.75 5.01 -16.40
N GLU A 70 -5.10 4.01 -15.58
CA GLU A 70 -4.81 2.59 -15.85
C GLU A 70 -6.11 1.82 -16.19
N PRO A 71 -6.24 1.15 -17.34
CA PRO A 71 -7.52 0.61 -17.84
C PRO A 71 -8.25 -0.37 -16.90
N LYS A 72 -7.49 -1.08 -16.07
CA LYS A 72 -8.00 -2.10 -15.12
C LYS A 72 -8.14 -1.60 -13.70
N ILE A 73 -7.82 -0.33 -13.47
CA ILE A 73 -7.88 0.33 -12.18
C ILE A 73 -9.02 1.35 -12.20
N GLU A 74 -9.79 1.37 -11.13
CA GLU A 74 -10.78 2.39 -10.87
C GLU A 74 -10.18 3.43 -9.92
N TYR A 75 -10.23 4.69 -10.34
CA TYR A 75 -9.83 5.82 -9.51
C TYR A 75 -11.07 6.47 -8.90
N LYS A 76 -11.00 6.81 -7.61
CA LYS A 76 -11.96 7.71 -6.96
C LYS A 76 -11.26 8.78 -6.16
N ASN A 77 -11.74 10.01 -6.33
CA ASN A 77 -11.43 11.12 -5.43
C ASN A 77 -12.52 11.14 -4.34
N LEU A 78 -12.24 10.51 -3.20
CA LEU A 78 -13.21 10.42 -2.11
C LEU A 78 -13.29 11.73 -1.34
N ASN A 79 -12.15 12.39 -1.14
CA ASN A 79 -12.04 13.63 -0.39
C ASN A 79 -12.76 13.56 0.97
N ASP A 80 -12.64 12.43 1.68
CA ASP A 80 -13.22 12.21 3.01
C ASP A 80 -12.14 12.29 4.11
N PRO A 81 -12.11 13.36 4.93
CA PRO A 81 -11.13 13.54 6.00
C PRO A 81 -11.09 12.42 7.05
N HIS A 82 -12.14 11.60 7.17
CA HIS A 82 -12.15 10.45 8.08
C HIS A 82 -11.43 9.23 7.51
N TYR A 83 -11.22 9.17 6.19
CA TYR A 83 -10.62 8.04 5.50
C TYR A 83 -9.36 8.49 4.74
N TRP A 84 -9.51 8.89 3.48
CA TRP A 84 -8.42 9.28 2.59
C TRP A 84 -8.93 10.20 1.50
N LYS A 85 -7.97 10.88 0.87
CA LYS A 85 -8.24 11.85 -0.18
C LYS A 85 -8.60 11.15 -1.50
N GLU A 86 -7.79 10.16 -1.90
CA GLU A 86 -7.88 9.49 -3.20
C GLU A 86 -7.65 7.98 -3.05
N GLU A 87 -8.32 7.17 -3.87
CA GLU A 87 -8.12 5.72 -3.95
C GLU A 87 -7.99 5.23 -5.40
N TYR A 88 -7.18 4.19 -5.56
CA TYR A 88 -7.14 3.33 -6.74
C TYR A 88 -7.51 1.92 -6.33
N THR A 89 -8.43 1.29 -7.06
CA THR A 89 -8.91 -0.06 -6.77
C THR A 89 -8.91 -0.93 -8.03
N THR A 90 -8.64 -2.24 -7.90
CA THR A 90 -8.82 -3.16 -9.03
C THR A 90 -10.29 -3.56 -9.19
N LYS A 91 -10.72 -3.81 -10.42
CA LYS A 91 -12.10 -4.23 -10.74
C LYS A 91 -12.53 -5.59 -10.14
N ASN A 92 -11.61 -6.56 -10.04
CA ASN A 92 -11.98 -7.96 -9.82
C ASN A 92 -11.55 -8.58 -8.47
N LYS A 93 -10.71 -7.89 -7.68
CA LYS A 93 -10.20 -8.37 -6.38
C LYS A 93 -9.80 -7.16 -5.56
N ARG A 94 -10.77 -6.42 -5.00
CA ARG A 94 -10.70 -5.04 -4.45
C ARG A 94 -9.46 -4.71 -3.61
N ASN A 95 -8.27 -4.77 -4.20
CA ASN A 95 -7.01 -4.29 -3.66
C ASN A 95 -7.07 -2.78 -3.73
N LEU A 96 -6.51 -2.10 -2.73
CA LEU A 96 -6.56 -0.65 -2.65
C LEU A 96 -5.17 -0.07 -2.53
N LEU A 97 -4.99 1.04 -3.25
CA LEU A 97 -3.93 1.99 -3.02
C LEU A 97 -4.58 3.32 -2.67
N VAL A 98 -4.31 3.83 -1.46
CA VAL A 98 -4.93 5.06 -0.95
C VAL A 98 -3.89 6.08 -0.49
N CYS A 99 -4.28 7.36 -0.42
CA CYS A 99 -3.40 8.42 0.05
C CYS A 99 -4.07 9.38 1.05
N PRO A 100 -3.33 9.93 2.03
CA PRO A 100 -3.85 10.95 2.95
C PRO A 100 -4.10 12.29 2.24
N PHE A 101 -4.58 13.27 3.01
CA PHE A 101 -4.74 14.67 2.60
C PHE A 101 -3.42 15.43 2.53
#